data_AF-A0A7Y5N1U1-F1
#
_entry.id   AF-A0A7Y5N1U1-F1
#
_cell.length_a   1.000
_cell.length_b   1.000
_cell.length_c   1.000
_cell.angle_alpha   90.00
_cell.angle_beta   90.00
_cell.angle_gamma   90.00
#
_symmetry.space_group_name_H-M   'P 1'
#
loop_
_entity.id
_entity.type
_entity.pdbx_description
1 polymer ?
#
loop_
_entity_poly.entity_id
_entity_poly.type
_entity_poly.pdbx_seq_one_letter_code
_entity_poly.pdbx_strand_id
1 'polypeptide(L)'
;MFNSKLNYLTCGFALAFLLLLGRFFFMQVVNHEAYTAAAEDVRLRKELLPPSRAAIYAAGGTLVARSETVWDVYIDWNEFSQPRSMRLRALVAPGDYDPGAVQAFLEGPAREVETASLAAPAARRRFFLTWRLRDQEAARHDLRQSLARLSMVTRVPQERIEEKLALVQAEVDGLLAELGDVTTARANDVNVAWLRAKPALSDSEYWNRVKRYPRSTAFLPALEARLKWSRHEAEYLQAMLQRAGDDRQARD
;
A
#
# COMPACT_ATOMS: atom_id res chain seq x y z
N MET A 1 28.40 -9.94 -49.25
CA MET A 1 28.94 -9.42 -47.97
C MET A 1 27.87 -9.23 -46.88
N PHE A 2 26.58 -9.04 -47.22
CA PHE A 2 25.47 -8.93 -46.24
C PHE A 2 25.08 -10.26 -45.54
N ASN A 3 25.09 -11.39 -46.26
CA ASN A 3 24.67 -12.69 -45.72
C ASN A 3 25.56 -13.18 -44.56
N SER A 4 26.87 -12.92 -44.60
CA SER A 4 27.78 -13.36 -43.53
C SER A 4 27.50 -12.63 -42.21
N LYS A 5 27.19 -11.32 -42.25
CA LYS A 5 26.85 -10.54 -41.04
C LYS A 5 25.53 -10.99 -40.42
N LEU A 6 24.54 -11.30 -41.26
CA LEU A 6 23.26 -11.85 -40.81
C LEU A 6 23.44 -13.22 -40.15
N ASN A 7 24.28 -14.10 -40.74
CA ASN A 7 24.58 -15.42 -40.19
C ASN A 7 25.30 -15.37 -38.84
N TYR A 8 26.20 -14.41 -38.61
CA TYR A 8 26.83 -14.23 -37.30
C TYR A 8 25.81 -13.79 -36.24
N LEU A 9 24.86 -12.93 -36.61
CA LEU A 9 23.80 -12.49 -35.72
C LEU A 9 22.87 -13.64 -35.33
N THR A 10 22.41 -14.44 -36.31
CA THR A 10 21.58 -15.63 -36.04
C THR A 10 22.33 -16.69 -35.25
N CYS A 11 23.60 -16.94 -35.52
CA CYS A 11 24.42 -17.81 -34.67
C CYS A 11 24.54 -17.29 -33.23
N GLY A 12 24.71 -15.98 -33.05
CA GLY A 12 24.75 -15.35 -31.72
C GLY A 12 23.44 -15.56 -30.95
N PHE A 13 22.30 -15.29 -31.61
CA PHE A 13 20.99 -15.52 -31.02
C PHE A 13 20.72 -17.01 -30.73
N ALA A 14 21.07 -17.90 -31.64
CA ALA A 14 20.91 -19.33 -31.46
C ALA A 14 21.73 -19.83 -30.27
N LEU A 15 22.98 -19.37 -30.12
CA LEU A 15 23.83 -19.72 -28.99
C LEU A 15 23.26 -19.20 -27.66
N ALA A 16 22.78 -17.95 -27.63
CA ALA A 16 22.13 -17.38 -26.45
C ALA A 16 20.88 -18.18 -26.07
N PHE A 17 20.05 -18.55 -27.04
CA PHE A 17 18.87 -19.40 -26.82
C PHE A 17 19.24 -20.77 -26.26
N LEU A 18 20.30 -21.38 -26.79
CA LEU A 18 20.77 -22.69 -26.34
C LEU A 18 21.28 -22.63 -24.89
N LEU A 19 21.94 -21.53 -24.52
CA LEU A 19 22.41 -21.27 -23.16
C LEU A 19 21.23 -21.06 -22.19
N LEU A 20 20.19 -20.34 -22.62
CA LEU A 20 18.95 -20.19 -21.86
C LEU A 20 18.20 -21.52 -21.70
N LEU A 21 18.13 -22.34 -22.75
CA LEU A 21 17.53 -23.67 -22.70
C LEU A 21 18.30 -24.58 -21.73
N GLY A 22 19.63 -24.55 -21.77
CA GLY A 22 20.47 -25.29 -20.82
C GLY A 22 20.24 -24.84 -19.38
N ARG A 23 20.13 -23.53 -19.15
CA ARG A 23 19.79 -22.99 -17.82
C ARG A 23 18.40 -23.41 -17.37
N PHE A 24 17.43 -23.41 -18.27
CA PHE A 24 16.07 -23.87 -18.00
C PHE A 24 16.05 -25.36 -17.65
N PHE A 25 16.71 -26.21 -18.44
CA PHE A 25 16.84 -27.64 -18.17
C PHE A 25 17.50 -27.90 -16.81
N PHE A 26 18.57 -27.17 -16.48
CA PHE A 26 19.22 -27.26 -15.18
C PHE A 26 18.26 -26.92 -14.03
N MET A 27 17.46 -25.86 -14.17
CA MET A 27 16.46 -25.51 -13.15
C MET A 27 15.34 -26.55 -13.04
N GLN A 28 14.87 -27.07 -14.18
CA GLN A 28 13.71 -27.97 -14.23
C GLN A 28 14.02 -29.41 -13.87
N VAL A 29 15.22 -29.90 -14.18
CA VAL A 29 15.60 -31.33 -14.04
C VAL A 29 16.60 -31.52 -12.91
N VAL A 30 17.67 -30.73 -12.86
CA VAL A 30 18.72 -30.90 -11.83
C VAL A 30 18.26 -30.34 -10.49
N ASN A 31 17.67 -29.14 -10.49
CA ASN A 31 17.19 -28.49 -9.27
C ASN A 31 15.67 -28.63 -9.05
N HIS A 32 15.03 -29.61 -9.71
CA HIS A 32 13.58 -29.82 -9.64
C HIS A 32 13.08 -29.89 -8.19
N GLU A 33 13.71 -30.76 -7.39
CA GLU A 33 13.33 -31.01 -5.99
C GLU A 33 13.53 -29.78 -5.11
N ALA A 34 14.60 -29.02 -5.33
CA ALA A 34 14.86 -27.80 -4.57
C ALA A 34 13.82 -26.70 -4.85
N TYR A 35 13.43 -26.51 -6.11
CA TYR A 35 12.43 -25.51 -6.48
C TYR A 35 11.00 -25.95 -6.16
N THR A 36 10.69 -27.25 -6.22
CA THR A 36 9.39 -27.78 -5.79
C THR A 36 9.23 -27.70 -4.28
N ALA A 37 10.25 -28.05 -3.49
CA ALA A 37 10.23 -27.86 -2.04
C ALA A 37 10.09 -26.38 -1.65
N ALA A 38 10.82 -25.48 -2.32
CA ALA A 38 10.67 -24.03 -2.09
C ALA A 38 9.26 -23.53 -2.45
N ALA A 39 8.65 -24.06 -3.51
CA ALA A 39 7.27 -23.72 -3.88
C ALA A 39 6.24 -24.30 -2.90
N GLU A 40 6.48 -25.49 -2.36
CA GLU A 40 5.66 -26.10 -1.31
C GLU A 40 5.77 -25.34 0.01
N ASP A 41 6.96 -24.89 0.41
CA ASP A 41 7.14 -24.05 1.60
C ASP A 41 6.44 -22.68 1.45
N VAL A 42 6.42 -22.10 0.25
CA VAL A 42 5.64 -20.88 -0.04
C VAL A 42 4.14 -21.15 0.02
N ARG A 43 3.67 -22.34 -0.41
CA ARG A 43 2.26 -22.74 -0.32
C ARG A 43 1.83 -23.08 1.10
N LEU A 44 2.71 -23.68 1.90
CA LEU A 44 2.47 -24.07 3.28
C LEU A 44 2.81 -22.92 4.22
N ARG A 45 1.96 -21.89 4.21
CA ARG A 45 2.00 -20.87 5.26
C ARG A 45 1.63 -21.53 6.60
N LYS A 46 2.64 -21.94 7.37
CA LYS A 46 2.46 -22.40 8.76
C LYS A 46 2.14 -21.18 9.61
N GLU A 47 0.86 -20.97 9.86
CA GLU A 47 0.40 -19.95 10.80
C GLU A 47 0.26 -20.56 12.19
N LEU A 48 1.02 -20.04 13.14
CA LEU A 48 0.89 -20.42 14.56
C LEU A 48 -0.45 -19.89 15.06
N LEU A 49 -1.39 -20.80 15.35
CA LEU A 49 -2.61 -20.44 16.05
C LEU A 49 -2.27 -20.14 17.51
N PRO A 50 -2.43 -18.88 17.97
CA PRO A 50 -2.11 -18.56 19.36
C PRO A 50 -3.05 -19.35 20.29
N PRO A 51 -2.52 -19.95 21.37
CA PRO A 51 -3.36 -20.69 22.31
C PRO A 51 -4.37 -19.75 22.97
N SER A 52 -5.63 -20.17 23.02
CA SER A 52 -6.65 -19.41 23.74
C SER A 52 -6.37 -19.42 25.25
N ARG A 53 -6.31 -18.24 25.88
CA ARG A 53 -6.13 -18.14 27.34
C ARG A 53 -7.43 -18.56 28.04
N ALA A 54 -7.31 -19.36 29.09
CA ALA A 54 -8.45 -19.78 29.89
C ALA A 54 -9.18 -18.59 30.54
N ALA A 55 -10.50 -18.71 30.67
CA ALA A 55 -11.33 -17.74 31.37
C ALA A 55 -11.11 -17.84 32.89
N ILE A 56 -11.10 -16.68 33.56
CA ILE A 56 -10.96 -16.58 35.01
C ILE A 56 -12.35 -16.36 35.60
N TYR A 57 -12.71 -17.17 36.59
CA TYR A 57 -13.97 -17.08 37.31
C TYR A 57 -13.73 -16.77 38.79
N ALA A 58 -14.61 -15.97 39.39
CA ALA A 58 -14.66 -15.78 40.84
C ALA A 58 -15.25 -17.04 41.52
N ALA A 59 -15.13 -17.14 42.85
CA ALA A 59 -15.59 -18.29 43.64
C ALA A 59 -17.10 -18.62 43.45
N GLY A 60 -17.92 -17.63 43.07
CA GLY A 60 -19.34 -17.80 42.77
C GLY A 60 -19.67 -18.17 41.31
N GLY A 61 -18.66 -18.45 40.47
CA GLY A 61 -18.85 -18.73 39.04
C GLY A 61 -19.00 -17.49 38.16
N THR A 62 -18.89 -16.28 38.72
CA THR A 62 -18.92 -15.03 37.95
C THR A 62 -17.67 -14.89 37.08
N LEU A 63 -17.84 -14.66 35.77
CA LEU A 63 -16.74 -14.42 34.84
C LEU A 63 -16.01 -13.11 35.20
N VAL A 64 -14.70 -13.19 35.44
CA VAL A 64 -13.84 -12.05 35.78
C VAL A 64 -12.99 -11.61 34.58
N ALA A 65 -12.46 -12.56 33.80
CA ALA A 65 -11.66 -12.23 32.62
C ALA A 65 -11.74 -13.33 31.56
N ARG A 66 -11.77 -12.93 30.28
CA ARG A 66 -11.76 -13.81 29.11
C ARG A 66 -11.02 -13.15 27.95
N SER A 67 -10.33 -13.93 27.14
CA SER A 67 -9.82 -13.48 25.84
C SER A 67 -10.94 -13.49 24.80
N GLU A 68 -11.14 -12.37 24.13
CA GLU A 68 -12.08 -12.25 23.01
C GLU A 68 -11.39 -11.75 21.75
N THR A 69 -11.93 -12.13 20.59
CA THR A 69 -11.50 -11.56 19.32
C THR A 69 -11.96 -10.12 19.24
N VAL A 70 -11.02 -9.23 18.95
CA VAL A 70 -11.28 -7.81 18.77
C VAL A 70 -10.99 -7.39 17.33
N TRP A 71 -11.67 -6.35 16.88
CA TRP A 71 -11.27 -5.61 15.69
C TRP A 71 -10.35 -4.47 16.09
N ASP A 72 -9.18 -4.39 15.45
CA ASP A 72 -8.31 -3.22 15.49
C ASP A 72 -8.61 -2.38 14.23
N VAL A 73 -8.79 -1.07 14.42
CA VAL A 73 -9.12 -0.12 13.36
C VAL A 73 -8.03 0.93 13.29
N TYR A 74 -7.46 1.13 12.11
CA TYR A 74 -6.35 2.03 11.84
C TYR A 74 -6.56 2.81 10.53
N ILE A 75 -5.82 3.90 10.37
CA ILE A 75 -5.75 4.68 9.13
C ILE A 75 -4.40 4.39 8.48
N ASP A 76 -4.40 3.97 7.21
CA ASP A 76 -3.17 3.95 6.42
C ASP A 76 -2.94 5.33 5.81
N TRP A 77 -1.97 6.05 6.35
CA TRP A 77 -1.59 7.37 5.86
C TRP A 77 -1.17 7.39 4.40
N ASN A 78 -0.59 6.29 3.90
CA ASN A 78 -0.13 6.24 2.51
C ASN A 78 -1.28 6.28 1.51
N GLU A 79 -2.46 5.75 1.89
CA GLU A 79 -3.65 5.67 1.04
C GLU A 79 -4.10 7.05 0.50
N PHE A 80 -3.93 8.10 1.30
CA PHE A 80 -4.37 9.47 0.95
C PHE A 80 -3.35 10.27 0.15
N SER A 81 -2.11 9.80 0.12
CA SER A 81 -1.02 10.48 -0.58
C SER A 81 -0.75 9.91 -1.97
N GLN A 82 -1.13 8.66 -2.23
CA GLN A 82 -0.81 7.99 -3.47
C GLN A 82 -1.72 8.41 -4.63
N PRO A 83 -1.15 8.89 -5.76
CA PRO A 83 -1.92 9.22 -6.97
C PRO A 83 -2.83 8.09 -7.46
N ARG A 84 -2.33 6.85 -7.43
CA ARG A 84 -3.08 5.68 -7.88
C ARG A 84 -4.36 5.48 -7.05
N SER A 85 -4.26 5.55 -5.73
CA SER A 85 -5.39 5.37 -4.83
C SER A 85 -6.44 6.46 -5.03
N MET A 86 -6.01 7.71 -5.23
CA MET A 86 -6.90 8.82 -5.57
C MET A 86 -7.67 8.57 -6.87
N ARG A 87 -6.97 8.17 -7.95
CA ARG A 87 -7.62 7.83 -9.23
C ARG A 87 -8.70 6.76 -9.07
N LEU A 88 -8.38 5.70 -8.33
CA LEU A 88 -9.30 4.59 -8.10
C LEU A 88 -10.56 5.06 -7.35
N ARG A 89 -10.39 5.85 -6.29
CA ARG A 89 -11.53 6.37 -5.53
C ARG A 89 -12.43 7.28 -6.35
N ALA A 90 -11.84 8.21 -7.10
CA ALA A 90 -12.59 9.11 -7.98
C ALA A 90 -13.36 8.37 -9.08
N LEU A 91 -12.84 7.25 -9.57
CA LEU A 91 -13.53 6.41 -10.56
C LEU A 91 -14.66 5.58 -9.97
N VAL A 92 -14.49 5.08 -8.74
CA VAL A 92 -15.50 4.25 -8.07
C VAL A 92 -16.69 5.08 -7.59
N ALA A 93 -16.46 6.30 -7.13
CA ALA A 93 -17.50 7.18 -6.60
C ALA A 93 -17.39 8.61 -7.17
N PRO A 94 -17.59 8.81 -8.49
CA PRO A 94 -17.37 10.11 -9.12
C PRO A 94 -18.25 11.24 -8.57
N GLY A 95 -19.42 10.91 -8.03
CA GLY A 95 -20.32 11.89 -7.39
C GLY A 95 -19.82 12.41 -6.03
N ASP A 96 -18.84 11.76 -5.42
CA ASP A 96 -18.26 12.19 -4.14
C ASP A 96 -17.15 13.25 -4.31
N TYR A 97 -16.75 13.55 -5.55
CA TYR A 97 -15.63 14.43 -5.88
C TYR A 97 -16.07 15.58 -6.78
N ASP A 98 -15.39 16.72 -6.65
CA ASP A 98 -15.39 17.73 -7.71
C ASP A 98 -14.51 17.23 -8.87
N PRO A 99 -15.07 17.01 -10.08
CA PRO A 99 -14.30 16.55 -11.23
C PRO A 99 -13.13 17.48 -11.59
N GLY A 100 -13.31 18.80 -11.39
CA GLY A 100 -12.27 19.80 -11.66
C GLY A 100 -11.07 19.65 -10.73
N ALA A 101 -11.32 19.54 -9.42
CA ALA A 101 -10.27 19.32 -8.43
C ALA A 101 -9.50 18.01 -8.64
N VAL A 102 -10.20 16.92 -9.00
CA VAL A 102 -9.55 15.63 -9.31
C VAL A 102 -8.68 15.77 -10.55
N GLN A 103 -9.19 16.36 -11.63
CA GLN A 103 -8.41 16.52 -12.85
C GLN A 103 -7.17 17.39 -12.61
N ALA A 104 -7.31 18.53 -11.92
CA ALA A 104 -6.21 19.40 -11.56
C ALA A 104 -5.13 18.67 -10.73
N PHE A 105 -5.55 17.84 -9.77
CA PHE A 105 -4.63 17.01 -8.99
C PHE A 105 -3.87 16.00 -9.86
N LEU A 106 -4.57 15.32 -10.75
CA LEU A 106 -4.00 14.24 -11.57
C LEU A 106 -3.08 14.74 -12.68
N GLU A 107 -3.40 15.89 -13.28
CA GLU A 107 -2.63 16.46 -14.40
C GLU A 107 -1.43 17.28 -13.94
N GLY A 108 -1.48 17.88 -12.74
CA GLY A 108 -0.38 18.65 -12.17
C GLY A 108 0.46 17.83 -11.18
N PRO A 109 0.23 18.01 -9.87
CA PRO A 109 1.16 17.58 -8.84
C PRO A 109 1.37 16.06 -8.80
N ALA A 110 0.33 15.25 -9.05
CA ALA A 110 0.47 13.80 -9.10
C ALA A 110 1.39 13.35 -10.27
N ARG A 111 1.24 13.98 -11.44
CA ARG A 111 2.02 13.66 -12.64
C ARG A 111 3.49 14.04 -12.46
N GLU A 112 3.76 15.18 -11.83
CA GLU A 112 5.13 15.59 -11.47
C GLU A 112 5.83 14.52 -10.62
N VAL A 113 5.17 14.04 -9.55
CA VAL A 113 5.73 12.99 -8.69
C VAL A 113 5.95 11.67 -9.43
N GLU A 114 5.03 11.28 -10.32
CA GLU A 114 5.12 10.03 -11.07
C GLU A 114 6.26 10.05 -12.10
N THR A 115 6.40 11.16 -12.83
CA THR A 115 7.40 11.36 -13.87
C THR A 115 8.78 11.75 -13.34
N ALA A 116 8.88 12.17 -12.08
CA ALA A 116 10.14 12.59 -11.48
C ALA A 116 11.22 11.50 -11.59
N SER A 117 12.36 11.85 -12.18
CA SER A 117 13.57 11.04 -12.16
C SER A 117 14.27 11.23 -10.82
N LEU A 118 14.37 10.16 -10.02
CA LEU A 118 14.86 10.23 -8.65
C LEU A 118 16.16 9.46 -8.50
N ALA A 119 17.20 10.14 -8.04
CA ALA A 119 18.42 9.49 -7.59
C ALA A 119 18.15 8.58 -6.38
N ALA A 120 19.03 7.61 -6.14
CA ALA A 120 18.96 6.80 -4.93
C ALA A 120 19.00 7.70 -3.67
N PRO A 121 18.21 7.42 -2.62
CA PRO A 121 17.22 6.34 -2.47
C PRO A 121 15.84 6.69 -3.09
N ALA A 122 15.55 6.18 -4.30
CA ALA A 122 14.39 6.61 -5.08
C ALA A 122 13.04 6.38 -4.38
N ALA A 123 12.86 5.25 -3.70
CA ALA A 123 11.60 4.94 -3.00
C ALA A 123 11.30 5.91 -1.84
N ARG A 124 12.33 6.29 -1.07
CA ARG A 124 12.18 7.21 0.08
C ARG A 124 11.94 8.65 -0.39
N ARG A 125 12.65 9.08 -1.45
CA ARG A 125 12.38 10.36 -2.10
C ARG A 125 10.94 10.41 -2.62
N ARG A 126 10.49 9.34 -3.27
CA ARG A 126 9.13 9.25 -3.80
C ARG A 126 8.09 9.31 -2.69
N PHE A 127 8.32 8.63 -1.56
CA PHE A 127 7.47 8.76 -0.38
C PHE A 127 7.29 10.23 0.04
N PHE A 128 8.38 10.97 0.20
CA PHE A 128 8.34 12.38 0.61
C PHE A 128 7.70 13.32 -0.41
N LEU A 129 7.90 13.07 -1.70
CA LEU A 129 7.21 13.83 -2.76
C LEU A 129 5.71 13.54 -2.75
N THR A 130 5.35 12.26 -2.63
CA THR A 130 3.97 11.81 -2.49
C THR A 130 3.35 12.40 -1.22
N TRP A 131 4.14 12.57 -0.16
CA TRP A 131 3.66 13.10 1.12
C TRP A 131 3.04 14.50 0.98
N ARG A 132 3.69 15.36 0.20
CA ARG A 132 3.25 16.73 -0.10
C ARG A 132 1.93 16.80 -0.88
N LEU A 133 1.52 15.71 -1.52
CA LEU A 133 0.24 15.66 -2.25
C LEU A 133 -0.98 15.76 -1.32
N ARG A 134 -0.80 15.56 -0.01
CA ARG A 134 -1.89 15.69 0.98
C ARG A 134 -2.39 17.11 1.16
N ASP A 135 -1.63 18.12 0.74
CA ASP A 135 -2.08 19.51 0.80
C ASP A 135 -3.08 19.87 -0.31
N GLN A 136 -3.23 19.00 -1.30
CA GLN A 136 -4.14 19.20 -2.40
C GLN A 136 -5.59 18.96 -1.97
N GLU A 137 -6.54 19.73 -2.50
CA GLU A 137 -7.93 19.71 -2.04
C GLU A 137 -8.57 18.32 -2.16
N ALA A 138 -8.31 17.60 -3.26
CA ALA A 138 -8.82 16.24 -3.45
C ALA A 138 -8.36 15.29 -2.33
N ALA A 139 -7.08 15.36 -1.93
CA ALA A 139 -6.53 14.51 -0.87
C ALA A 139 -7.07 14.90 0.51
N ARG A 140 -7.25 16.20 0.77
CA ARG A 140 -7.86 16.69 2.02
C ARG A 140 -9.32 16.27 2.13
N HIS A 141 -10.08 16.33 1.04
CA HIS A 141 -11.46 15.88 1.00
C HIS A 141 -11.59 14.39 1.36
N ASP A 142 -10.74 13.54 0.77
CA ASP A 142 -10.70 12.10 1.08
C ASP A 142 -10.38 11.82 2.54
N LEU A 143 -9.40 12.55 3.08
CA LEU A 143 -9.03 12.44 4.48
C LEU A 143 -10.24 12.82 5.35
N ARG A 144 -10.85 13.99 5.14
CA ARG A 144 -12.04 14.45 5.90
C ARG A 144 -13.16 13.40 5.88
N GLN A 145 -13.51 12.85 4.71
CA GLN A 145 -14.55 11.82 4.63
C GLN A 145 -14.17 10.55 5.41
N SER A 146 -12.91 10.14 5.33
CA SER A 146 -12.40 8.96 6.04
C SER A 146 -12.40 9.18 7.55
N LEU A 147 -12.07 10.38 8.02
CA LEU A 147 -12.13 10.75 9.43
C LEU A 147 -13.56 10.80 9.96
N ALA A 148 -14.50 11.35 9.20
CA ALA A 148 -15.92 11.36 9.58
C ALA A 148 -16.46 9.92 9.73
N ARG A 149 -16.16 9.06 8.75
CA ARG A 149 -16.52 7.62 8.80
C ARG A 149 -15.87 6.93 10.00
N LEU A 150 -14.58 7.16 10.22
CA LEU A 150 -13.87 6.58 11.34
C LEU A 150 -14.43 7.07 12.68
N SER A 151 -14.75 8.35 12.81
CA SER A 151 -15.35 8.93 14.02
C SER A 151 -16.71 8.30 14.32
N MET A 152 -17.57 8.18 13.31
CA MET A 152 -18.88 7.51 13.44
C MET A 152 -18.72 6.07 13.92
N VAL A 153 -17.81 5.35 13.29
CA VAL A 153 -17.57 3.93 13.53
C VAL A 153 -16.93 3.71 14.90
N THR A 154 -16.00 4.57 15.29
CA THR A 154 -15.24 4.40 16.54
C THR A 154 -15.83 5.10 17.76
N ARG A 155 -16.78 6.01 17.52
CA ARG A 155 -17.29 6.97 18.51
C ARG A 155 -16.19 7.80 19.16
N VAL A 156 -15.03 7.92 18.52
CA VAL A 156 -13.98 8.87 18.92
C VAL A 156 -14.29 10.20 18.24
N PRO A 157 -14.32 11.33 18.97
CA PRO A 157 -14.55 12.64 18.36
C PRO A 157 -13.56 12.90 17.22
N GLN A 158 -14.06 13.42 16.10
CA GLN A 158 -13.24 13.72 14.92
C GLN A 158 -12.07 14.65 15.26
N GLU A 159 -12.31 15.70 16.03
CA GLU A 159 -11.29 16.65 16.50
C GLU A 159 -10.09 15.95 17.15
N ARG A 160 -10.34 14.93 17.99
CA ARG A 160 -9.28 14.19 18.66
C ARG A 160 -8.44 13.34 17.70
N ILE A 161 -9.05 12.87 16.61
CA ILE A 161 -8.34 12.16 15.55
C ILE A 161 -7.50 13.16 14.75
N GLU A 162 -8.08 14.31 14.42
CA GLU A 162 -7.42 15.41 13.70
C GLU A 162 -6.22 16.00 14.45
N GLU A 163 -6.33 16.25 15.76
CA GLU A 163 -5.22 16.71 16.60
C GLU A 163 -4.02 15.76 16.51
N LYS A 164 -4.28 14.46 16.57
CA LYS A 164 -3.23 13.45 16.43
C LYS A 164 -2.62 13.43 15.03
N LEU A 165 -3.45 13.60 14.00
CA LEU A 165 -2.96 13.64 12.62
C LEU A 165 -2.07 14.87 12.39
N ALA A 166 -2.46 16.01 12.96
CA ALA A 166 -1.70 17.24 12.90
C ALA A 166 -0.31 17.10 13.55
N LEU A 167 -0.18 16.36 14.66
CA LEU A 167 1.13 16.11 15.29
C LEU A 167 2.10 15.37 14.37
N VAL A 168 1.63 14.30 13.72
CA VAL A 168 2.48 13.52 12.80
C VAL A 168 2.75 14.27 11.52
N GLN A 169 1.77 15.04 11.04
CA GLN A 169 1.99 15.93 9.92
C GLN A 169 3.06 16.97 10.25
N ALA A 170 2.99 17.64 11.40
CA ALA A 170 3.99 18.60 11.83
C ALA A 170 5.39 17.98 11.96
N GLU A 171 5.48 16.74 12.46
CA GLU A 171 6.77 16.04 12.57
C GLU A 171 7.39 15.74 11.19
N VAL A 172 6.61 15.15 10.27
CA VAL A 172 7.10 14.81 8.93
C VAL A 172 7.38 16.08 8.11
N ASP A 173 6.56 17.11 8.25
CA ASP A 173 6.74 18.39 7.57
C ASP A 173 7.98 19.13 8.11
N GLY A 174 8.27 19.04 9.41
CA GLY A 174 9.52 19.51 10.00
C GLY A 174 10.75 18.83 9.41
N LEU A 175 10.70 17.49 9.24
CA LEU A 175 11.78 16.74 8.58
C LEU A 175 11.94 17.14 7.11
N LEU A 176 10.84 17.42 6.41
CA LEU A 176 10.87 17.92 5.03
C LEU A 176 11.47 19.33 4.94
N ALA A 177 11.19 20.19 5.92
CA ALA A 177 11.76 21.53 5.98
C ALA A 177 13.28 21.48 6.20
N GLU A 178 13.76 20.59 7.08
CA GLU A 178 15.20 20.33 7.29
C GLU A 178 15.88 19.78 6.02
N LEU A 179 15.20 18.88 5.30
CA LEU A 179 15.73 18.23 4.10
C LEU A 179 15.74 19.15 2.86
N GLY A 180 14.81 20.11 2.79
CA GLY A 180 14.65 21.02 1.67
C GLY A 180 14.07 20.36 0.42
N ASP A 181 14.75 20.48 -0.71
CA ASP A 181 14.34 19.84 -1.95
C ASP A 181 14.75 18.36 -1.96
N VAL A 182 13.75 17.50 -1.80
CA VAL A 182 13.86 16.04 -1.76
C VAL A 182 14.47 15.47 -3.04
N THR A 183 14.35 16.14 -4.18
CA THR A 183 14.89 15.64 -5.45
C THR A 183 16.41 15.81 -5.54
N THR A 184 16.95 16.86 -4.93
CA THR A 184 18.37 17.23 -4.97
C THR A 184 19.13 16.93 -3.67
N ALA A 185 18.43 16.71 -2.56
CA ALA A 185 19.03 16.40 -1.26
C ALA A 185 19.99 15.19 -1.30
N ARG A 186 20.98 15.15 -0.41
CA ARG A 186 21.95 14.04 -0.35
C ARG A 186 21.26 12.74 0.07
N ALA A 187 21.71 11.63 -0.50
CA ALA A 187 21.13 10.31 -0.23
C ALA A 187 21.10 9.94 1.26
N ASN A 188 22.16 10.28 2.00
CA ASN A 188 22.23 10.02 3.44
C ASN A 188 21.22 10.84 4.23
N ASP A 189 21.04 12.12 3.89
CA ASP A 189 20.10 13.00 4.59
C ASP A 189 18.65 12.50 4.38
N VAL A 190 18.31 12.07 3.16
CA VAL A 190 17.02 11.43 2.87
C VAL A 190 16.82 10.14 3.67
N ASN A 191 17.89 9.34 3.82
CA ASN A 191 17.83 8.10 4.61
C ASN A 191 17.59 8.37 6.09
N VAL A 192 18.28 9.37 6.65
CA VAL A 192 18.12 9.77 8.05
C VAL A 192 16.72 10.33 8.28
N ALA A 193 16.24 11.21 7.41
CA ALA A 193 14.87 11.74 7.48
C ALA A 193 13.82 10.61 7.45
N TRP A 194 14.00 9.62 6.56
CA TRP A 194 13.10 8.46 6.52
C TRP A 194 13.14 7.63 7.81
N LEU A 195 14.32 7.40 8.38
CA LEU A 195 14.46 6.66 9.63
C LEU A 195 13.83 7.38 10.82
N ARG A 196 13.81 8.72 10.81
CA ARG A 196 13.12 9.55 11.81
C ARG A 196 11.60 9.56 11.60
N ALA A 197 11.13 9.63 10.35
CA ALA A 197 9.70 9.63 10.03
C ALA A 197 9.04 8.26 10.26
N LYS A 198 9.76 7.15 9.97
CA LYS A 198 9.20 5.80 9.99
C LYS A 198 8.54 5.42 11.33
N PRO A 199 9.15 5.65 12.51
CA PRO A 199 8.50 5.42 13.79
C PRO A 199 7.17 6.13 13.91
N ALA A 200 7.10 7.45 13.66
CA ALA A 200 5.84 8.20 13.74
C ALA A 200 4.75 7.66 12.81
N LEU A 201 5.13 7.09 11.66
CA LEU A 201 4.21 6.50 10.68
C LEU A 201 3.79 5.05 11.01
N SER A 202 4.57 4.34 11.81
CA SER A 202 4.36 2.90 12.11
C SER A 202 4.11 2.60 13.58
N ASP A 203 4.15 3.62 14.44
CA ASP A 203 3.96 3.49 15.87
C ASP A 203 2.56 2.93 16.14
N SER A 204 2.57 1.72 16.71
CA SER A 204 1.38 0.97 17.05
C SER A 204 0.62 1.52 18.24
N GLU A 205 1.30 2.21 19.16
CA GLU A 205 0.66 2.91 20.27
C GLU A 205 0.04 4.24 19.80
N TYR A 206 0.62 4.88 18.78
CA TYR A 206 0.12 6.13 18.21
C TYR A 206 -1.03 5.94 17.20
N TRP A 207 -0.92 4.98 16.27
CA TRP A 207 -1.84 4.80 15.14
C TRP A 207 -2.60 3.47 15.08
N ASN A 208 -2.01 2.36 15.55
CA ASN A 208 -2.61 1.04 15.30
C ASN A 208 -3.81 0.72 16.19
N ARG A 209 -4.18 1.61 17.11
CA ARG A 209 -5.38 1.47 17.94
C ARG A 209 -6.11 2.78 18.17
N VAL A 210 -7.06 3.08 17.29
CA VAL A 210 -8.10 4.09 17.58
C VAL A 210 -8.99 3.60 18.73
N LYS A 211 -9.30 2.29 18.76
CA LYS A 211 -9.94 1.58 19.87
C LYS A 211 -9.92 0.08 19.61
N ARG A 212 -9.97 -0.75 20.66
CA ARG A 212 -10.32 -2.17 20.54
C ARG A 212 -11.83 -2.31 20.60
N TYR A 213 -12.44 -2.93 19.60
CA TYR A 213 -13.84 -3.31 19.66
C TYR A 213 -13.95 -4.80 19.93
N PRO A 214 -14.72 -5.24 20.95
CA PRO A 214 -15.17 -6.62 20.96
C PRO A 214 -15.90 -6.90 19.64
N ARG A 215 -15.79 -8.12 19.10
CA ARG A 215 -16.59 -8.61 17.96
C ARG A 215 -18.09 -8.56 18.33
N SER A 216 -18.67 -7.37 18.30
CA SER A 216 -20.10 -7.15 18.47
C SER A 216 -20.73 -6.90 17.10
N THR A 217 -21.97 -7.36 16.97
CA THR A 217 -22.83 -7.26 15.78
C THR A 217 -23.06 -5.83 15.27
N ALA A 218 -22.74 -4.81 16.08
CA ALA A 218 -22.93 -3.40 15.73
C ALA A 218 -21.93 -2.87 14.69
N PHE A 219 -20.76 -3.50 14.53
CA PHE A 219 -19.70 -3.03 13.63
C PHE A 219 -19.69 -3.75 12.27
N LEU A 220 -20.45 -4.84 12.16
CA LEU A 220 -20.56 -5.65 10.96
C LEU A 220 -20.96 -4.83 9.71
N PRO A 221 -21.99 -3.95 9.78
CA PRO A 221 -22.44 -3.23 8.59
C PRO A 221 -21.41 -2.25 8.04
N ALA A 222 -20.63 -1.60 8.92
CA ALA A 222 -19.56 -0.69 8.52
C ALA A 222 -18.38 -1.42 7.89
N LEU A 223 -18.00 -2.58 8.46
CA LEU A 223 -16.99 -3.46 7.87
C LEU A 223 -17.44 -4.03 6.53
N GLU A 224 -18.70 -4.47 6.41
CA GLU A 224 -19.28 -4.97 5.15
C GLU A 224 -19.27 -3.91 4.06
N ALA A 225 -19.62 -2.66 4.38
CA ALA A 225 -19.55 -1.56 3.42
C ALA A 225 -18.11 -1.30 2.93
N ARG A 226 -17.12 -1.34 3.83
CA ARG A 226 -15.69 -1.19 3.47
C ARG A 226 -15.18 -2.38 2.67
N LEU A 227 -15.55 -3.61 3.04
CA LEU A 227 -15.23 -4.85 2.31
C LEU A 227 -15.82 -4.84 0.91
N LYS A 228 -17.05 -4.34 0.76
CA LYS A 228 -17.70 -4.17 -0.53
C LYS A 228 -16.94 -3.18 -1.40
N TRP A 229 -16.49 -2.05 -0.84
CA TRP A 229 -15.65 -1.08 -1.53
C TRP A 229 -14.31 -1.69 -1.98
N SER A 230 -13.59 -2.40 -1.10
CA SER A 230 -12.33 -3.06 -1.46
C SER A 230 -12.49 -4.20 -2.48
N ARG A 231 -13.61 -4.92 -2.45
CA ARG A 231 -13.94 -5.90 -3.51
C ARG A 231 -14.17 -5.21 -4.84
N HIS A 232 -14.89 -4.09 -4.85
CA HIS A 232 -15.13 -3.34 -6.07
C HIS A 232 -13.84 -2.75 -6.66
N GLU A 233 -12.93 -2.29 -5.80
CA GLU A 233 -11.58 -1.88 -6.21
C GLU A 233 -10.80 -3.05 -6.83
N ALA A 234 -10.84 -4.24 -6.22
CA ALA A 234 -10.19 -5.43 -6.76
C ALA A 234 -10.77 -5.85 -8.12
N GLU A 235 -12.10 -5.85 -8.26
CA GLU A 235 -12.81 -6.13 -9.52
C GLU A 235 -12.44 -5.12 -10.61
N TYR A 236 -12.41 -3.83 -10.27
CA TYR A 236 -12.00 -2.76 -11.18
C TYR A 236 -10.54 -2.95 -11.65
N LEU A 237 -9.62 -3.21 -10.71
CA LEU A 237 -8.22 -3.46 -11.03
C LEU A 237 -8.05 -4.70 -11.92
N GLN A 238 -8.84 -5.74 -11.67
CA GLN A 238 -8.84 -6.96 -12.48
C GLN A 238 -9.37 -6.70 -13.90
N ALA A 239 -10.44 -5.93 -14.05
CA ALA A 239 -10.96 -5.52 -15.35
C ALA A 239 -9.96 -4.63 -16.13
N MET A 240 -9.25 -3.75 -15.42
CA MET A 240 -8.21 -2.90 -16.03
C MET A 240 -7.01 -3.73 -16.50
N LEU A 241 -6.61 -4.74 -15.73
CA LEU A 241 -5.56 -5.70 -16.13
C LEU A 241 -5.98 -6.55 -17.34
N GLN A 242 -7.24 -6.96 -17.42
CA GLN A 242 -7.78 -7.69 -18.57
C GLN A 242 -7.71 -6.83 -19.83
N ARG A 243 -8.21 -5.59 -19.79
CA ARG A 243 -8.11 -4.65 -20.93
C ARG A 243 -6.68 -4.39 -21.37
N ALA A 244 -5.77 -4.22 -20.42
CA ALA A 244 -4.34 -4.05 -20.73
C ALA A 244 -3.68 -5.32 -21.31
N GLY A 245 -4.22 -6.50 -21.02
CA GLY A 245 -3.82 -7.77 -21.63
C GLY A 245 -4.38 -7.92 -23.05
N ASP A 246 -5.64 -7.58 -23.24
CA ASP A 246 -6.33 -7.61 -24.55
C ASP A 246 -5.68 -6.63 -25.54
N ASP A 247 -5.32 -5.42 -25.10
CA ASP A 247 -4.61 -4.42 -25.90
C ASP A 247 -3.18 -4.87 -26.30
N ARG A 248 -2.56 -5.76 -25.52
CA ARG A 248 -1.27 -6.38 -25.89
C ARG A 248 -1.47 -7.47 -26.92
N GLN A 249 -2.49 -8.31 -26.76
CA GLN A 249 -2.84 -9.36 -27.73
C GLN A 249 -3.33 -8.79 -29.06
N ALA A 250 -3.93 -7.60 -29.09
CA ALA A 250 -4.34 -6.93 -30.32
C ALA A 250 -3.18 -6.24 -31.08
N ARG A 251 -1.99 -6.14 -30.46
CA ARG A 251 -0.79 -5.53 -31.05
C ARG A 251 0.25 -6.55 -31.53
N ASP A 252 0.07 -7.82 -31.20
CA ASP A 252 0.84 -8.97 -31.69
C ASP A 252 0.10 -9.67 -32.84
#